data_AF-A0A1D3L389-F1
#
_entry.id   AF-A0A1D3L389-F1
#
_cell.length_a   1.000
_cell.length_b   1.000
_cell.length_c   1.000
_cell.angle_alpha   90.00
_cell.angle_beta   90.00
_cell.angle_gamma   90.00
#
_symmetry.space_group_name_H-M   'P 1'
#
loop_
_entity.id
_entity.type
_entity.pdbx_description
1 polymer ?
#
loop_
_entity_poly.entity_id
_entity_poly.type
_entity_poly.pdbx_seq_one_letter_code
_entity_poly.pdbx_strand_id
1 'polypeptide(L)'
;MRKPYVILIGSASGIGKSTIASELAKELGIKHLIETDFIREIVRGVIGPEYAPALHKSSFDAYVTLKDRKRYEGNTNGLIGAGFEEHASFVIPAIEKVIKRAVDDYDDVVIEGVHLVPGLIDIDKFKDDASIHFFVLTANEDIHKERFVKRAMKIKRGGKHLEYFKENRVINDYLVERALEYGIPVINNEKIDCTLKRMLTLIREICRVMLFKHTVDQLEEETDIILDKYGGRIVDVSYFLPGFGEPLKRKVNVYDPVEAKRFITQLNKNPKRKKDLEGLYNLSDNVHSHKICAPNEESLNEMVKDLEASGFIFQREDEKNR
;
A
#
# COMPACT_ATOMS: atom_id res chain seq x y z
N MET A 1 2.85 -19.64 -20.18
CA MET A 1 2.19 -19.93 -18.88
C MET A 1 1.82 -18.63 -18.22
N ARG A 2 0.81 -18.62 -17.32
CA ARG A 2 0.48 -17.45 -16.50
C ARG A 2 1.65 -17.17 -15.55
N LYS A 3 2.00 -15.89 -15.34
CA LYS A 3 2.93 -15.50 -14.27
C LYS A 3 2.26 -15.76 -12.90
N PRO A 4 2.92 -16.46 -11.96
CA PRO A 4 2.39 -16.62 -10.61
C PRO A 4 2.33 -15.26 -9.90
N TYR A 5 1.37 -15.10 -8.99
CA TYR A 5 1.31 -13.97 -8.08
C TYR A 5 2.28 -14.19 -6.92
N VAL A 6 3.14 -13.21 -6.68
CA VAL A 6 3.92 -13.12 -5.43
C VAL A 6 3.49 -11.85 -4.74
N ILE A 7 2.72 -12.00 -3.67
CA ILE A 7 2.16 -10.88 -2.92
C ILE A 7 2.89 -10.75 -1.60
N LEU A 8 3.57 -9.63 -1.39
CA LEU A 8 4.32 -9.31 -0.18
C LEU A 8 3.54 -8.28 0.63
N ILE A 9 3.28 -8.56 1.90
CA ILE A 9 2.54 -7.67 2.82
C ILE A 9 3.38 -7.35 4.04
N GLY A 10 4.13 -6.25 3.97
CA GLY A 10 4.96 -5.73 5.05
C GLY A 10 4.16 -4.88 6.03
N SER A 11 4.43 -5.01 7.33
CA SER A 11 3.72 -4.24 8.36
C SER A 11 4.34 -4.42 9.74
N ALA A 12 4.27 -3.38 10.57
CA ALA A 12 4.53 -3.49 12.00
C ALA A 12 3.52 -4.42 12.71
N SER A 13 3.87 -4.87 13.91
CA SER A 13 3.00 -5.71 14.74
C SER A 13 1.76 -4.93 15.19
N GLY A 14 0.59 -5.57 15.18
CA GLY A 14 -0.67 -4.96 15.64
C GLY A 14 -1.45 -4.15 14.60
N ILE A 15 -0.96 -4.01 13.36
CA ILE A 15 -1.70 -3.29 12.30
C ILE A 15 -2.83 -4.12 11.68
N GLY A 16 -2.80 -5.46 11.79
CA GLY A 16 -3.83 -6.35 11.21
C GLY A 16 -3.40 -7.12 9.96
N LYS A 17 -2.08 -7.18 9.69
CA LYS A 17 -1.48 -7.84 8.52
C LYS A 17 -1.97 -9.28 8.27
N SER A 18 -1.99 -10.13 9.28
CA SER A 18 -2.32 -11.56 9.12
C SER A 18 -3.79 -11.76 8.72
N THR A 19 -4.68 -10.88 9.20
CA THR A 19 -6.10 -10.88 8.79
C THR A 19 -6.25 -10.44 7.34
N ILE A 20 -5.62 -9.33 6.94
CA ILE A 20 -5.68 -8.86 5.53
C ILE A 20 -5.06 -9.88 4.58
N ALA A 21 -3.91 -10.46 4.92
CA ALA A 21 -3.24 -11.46 4.10
C ALA A 21 -4.11 -12.72 3.91
N SER A 22 -4.77 -13.19 4.97
CA SER A 22 -5.67 -14.35 4.90
C SER A 22 -6.91 -14.07 4.04
N GLU A 23 -7.55 -12.93 4.21
CA GLU A 23 -8.73 -12.57 3.41
C GLU A 23 -8.36 -12.32 1.94
N LEU A 24 -7.22 -11.68 1.66
CA LEU A 24 -6.74 -11.47 0.31
C LEU A 24 -6.38 -12.80 -0.38
N ALA A 25 -5.69 -13.70 0.33
CA ALA A 25 -5.36 -15.03 -0.19
C ALA A 25 -6.64 -15.80 -0.54
N LYS A 26 -7.65 -15.75 0.33
CA LYS A 26 -8.96 -16.38 0.09
C LYS A 26 -9.66 -15.79 -1.15
N GLU A 27 -9.70 -14.47 -1.26
CA GLU A 27 -10.34 -13.76 -2.39
C GLU A 27 -9.65 -14.05 -3.73
N LEU A 28 -8.33 -14.27 -3.72
CA LEU A 28 -7.55 -14.61 -4.92
C LEU A 28 -7.41 -16.12 -5.15
N GLY A 29 -7.94 -16.96 -4.26
CA GLY A 29 -7.80 -18.42 -4.34
C GLY A 29 -6.37 -18.93 -4.12
N ILE A 30 -5.52 -18.13 -3.46
CA ILE A 30 -4.11 -18.46 -3.21
C ILE A 30 -4.00 -19.34 -1.96
N LYS A 31 -3.42 -20.54 -2.13
CA LYS A 31 -3.29 -21.52 -1.05
C LYS A 31 -2.07 -21.30 -0.17
N HIS A 32 -0.98 -20.76 -0.74
CA HIS A 32 0.28 -20.60 -0.02
C HIS A 32 0.30 -19.25 0.68
N LEU A 33 0.03 -19.25 1.98
CA LEU A 33 0.18 -18.09 2.88
C LEU A 33 1.33 -18.36 3.85
N ILE A 34 2.38 -17.54 3.80
CA ILE A 34 3.62 -17.75 4.55
C ILE A 34 3.89 -16.54 5.46
N GLU A 35 4.01 -16.79 6.77
CA GLU A 35 4.41 -15.75 7.71
C GLU A 35 5.94 -15.72 7.87
N THR A 36 6.55 -14.55 7.69
CA THR A 36 8.01 -14.37 7.82
C THR A 36 8.51 -14.68 9.23
N ASP A 37 7.65 -14.62 10.25
CA ASP A 37 8.00 -15.07 11.61
C ASP A 37 8.36 -16.57 11.65
N PHE A 38 7.69 -17.44 10.86
CA PHE A 38 8.05 -18.86 10.78
C PHE A 38 9.41 -19.04 10.11
N ILE A 39 9.68 -18.28 9.04
CA ILE A 39 10.98 -18.28 8.38
C ILE A 39 12.07 -17.85 9.38
N ARG A 40 11.81 -16.82 10.18
CA ARG A 40 12.73 -16.38 11.24
C ARG A 40 13.04 -17.50 12.23
N GLU A 41 12.04 -18.24 12.71
CA GLU A 41 12.28 -19.33 13.67
C GLU A 41 13.15 -20.45 13.05
N ILE A 42 13.01 -20.73 11.76
CA ILE A 42 13.89 -21.67 11.04
C ILE A 42 15.32 -21.14 11.00
N VAL A 43 15.52 -19.88 10.58
CA VAL A 43 16.86 -19.26 10.53
C VAL A 43 17.49 -19.20 11.93
N ARG A 44 16.68 -18.95 12.97
CA ARG A 44 17.11 -18.93 14.38
C ARG A 44 17.62 -20.28 14.87
N GLY A 45 17.06 -21.38 14.37
CA GLY A 45 17.53 -22.73 14.67
C GLY A 45 18.91 -23.05 14.06
N VAL A 46 19.31 -22.32 13.02
CA VAL A 46 20.59 -22.51 12.31
C VAL A 46 21.67 -21.57 12.84
N ILE A 47 21.32 -20.31 13.12
CA ILE A 47 22.27 -19.27 13.54
C ILE A 47 22.09 -18.98 15.02
N GLY A 48 23.10 -19.31 15.84
CA GLY A 48 23.10 -19.07 17.29
C GLY A 48 23.06 -17.58 17.68
N PRO A 49 22.54 -17.26 18.88
CA PRO A 49 22.43 -15.88 19.37
C PRO A 49 23.76 -15.17 19.54
N GLU A 50 24.86 -15.91 19.66
CA GLU A 50 26.23 -15.39 19.72
C GLU A 50 26.70 -14.80 18.37
N TYR A 51 26.14 -15.28 17.26
CA TYR A 51 26.48 -14.82 15.89
C TYR A 51 25.46 -13.82 15.34
N ALA A 52 24.18 -14.00 15.63
CA ALA A 52 23.11 -13.11 15.19
C ALA A 52 22.19 -12.69 16.36
N PRO A 53 22.67 -11.92 17.36
CA PRO A 53 21.84 -11.55 18.51
C PRO A 53 20.50 -10.90 18.14
N ALA A 54 20.47 -10.04 17.11
CA ALA A 54 19.26 -9.34 16.66
C ALA A 54 18.18 -10.32 16.18
N LEU A 55 18.55 -11.44 15.54
CA LEU A 55 17.63 -12.49 15.08
C LEU A 55 16.87 -13.15 16.25
N HIS A 56 17.48 -13.18 17.44
CA HIS A 56 16.93 -13.78 18.66
C HIS A 56 16.11 -12.80 19.51
N LYS A 57 15.97 -11.54 19.06
CA LYS A 57 15.08 -10.55 19.65
C LYS A 57 13.75 -10.45 18.92
N SER A 58 12.80 -9.72 19.52
CA SER A 58 11.64 -9.22 18.78
C SER A 58 12.09 -8.05 17.89
N SER A 59 11.42 -7.83 16.76
CA SER A 59 11.74 -6.73 15.85
C SER A 59 11.84 -5.36 16.54
N PHE A 60 10.94 -5.09 17.48
CA PHE A 60 10.89 -3.85 18.27
C PHE A 60 11.92 -3.76 19.41
N ASP A 61 12.63 -4.84 19.74
CA ASP A 61 13.66 -4.89 20.78
C ASP A 61 15.06 -5.15 20.19
N ALA A 62 15.17 -5.39 18.88
CA ALA A 62 16.43 -5.77 18.25
C ALA A 62 17.53 -4.70 18.38
N TYR A 63 17.17 -3.42 18.50
CA TYR A 63 18.13 -2.34 18.69
C TYR A 63 18.98 -2.47 19.95
N VAL A 64 18.55 -3.25 20.95
CA VAL A 64 19.35 -3.55 22.14
C VAL A 64 20.52 -4.49 21.85
N THR A 65 20.67 -5.01 20.63
CA THR A 65 21.84 -5.82 20.27
C THR A 65 22.90 -5.06 19.51
N LEU A 66 22.58 -3.84 19.06
CA LEU A 66 23.54 -2.99 18.38
C LEU A 66 24.71 -2.65 19.31
N LYS A 67 25.93 -2.84 18.79
CA LYS A 67 27.18 -2.54 19.50
C LYS A 67 27.49 -1.04 19.48
N ASP A 68 27.34 -0.40 18.32
CA ASP A 68 27.63 1.03 18.14
C ASP A 68 26.41 1.93 18.41
N ARG A 69 25.86 1.83 19.63
CA ARG A 69 24.68 2.67 19.99
C ARG A 69 25.03 4.14 20.12
N LYS A 70 26.29 4.48 20.39
CA LYS A 70 26.76 5.85 20.56
C LYS A 70 26.55 6.70 19.31
N ARG A 71 26.65 6.08 18.12
CA ARG A 71 26.32 6.72 16.84
C ARG A 71 24.90 7.31 16.79
N TYR A 72 23.98 6.78 17.59
CA TYR A 72 22.58 7.20 17.63
C TYR A 72 22.25 8.02 18.89
N GLU A 73 23.25 8.59 19.58
CA GLU A 73 23.02 9.51 20.69
C GLU A 73 22.13 10.68 20.23
N GLY A 74 21.04 10.93 20.98
CA GLY A 74 20.03 11.92 20.60
C GLY A 74 19.04 11.50 19.51
N ASN A 75 19.21 10.31 18.89
CA ASN A 75 18.32 9.79 17.85
C ASN A 75 17.79 8.38 18.17
N THR A 76 16.86 8.29 19.12
CA THR A 76 16.25 7.01 19.52
C THR A 76 15.51 6.32 18.38
N ASN A 77 14.82 7.06 17.51
CA ASN A 77 14.07 6.47 16.40
C ASN A 77 15.01 5.82 15.38
N GLY A 78 16.13 6.49 15.06
CA GLY A 78 17.18 5.93 14.21
C GLY A 78 17.83 4.68 14.81
N LEU A 79 18.03 4.64 16.12
CA LEU A 79 18.54 3.46 16.82
C LEU A 79 17.58 2.26 16.66
N ILE A 80 16.28 2.49 16.89
CA ILE A 80 15.23 1.46 16.74
C ILE A 80 15.18 0.97 15.29
N GLY A 81 15.17 1.89 14.32
CA GLY A 81 15.18 1.58 12.89
C GLY A 81 16.38 0.72 12.50
N ALA A 82 17.59 1.11 12.89
CA ALA A 82 18.81 0.36 12.59
C ALA A 82 18.80 -1.06 13.18
N GLY A 83 18.31 -1.22 14.42
CA GLY A 83 18.18 -2.53 15.04
C GLY A 83 17.16 -3.42 14.34
N PHE A 84 16.05 -2.80 13.90
CA PHE A 84 15.04 -3.46 13.11
C PHE A 84 15.54 -3.91 11.73
N GLU A 85 16.33 -3.08 11.04
CA GLU A 85 16.97 -3.47 9.78
C GLU A 85 17.94 -4.63 9.96
N GLU A 86 18.80 -4.59 10.99
CA GLU A 86 19.70 -5.70 11.31
C GLU A 86 18.89 -6.98 11.55
N HIS A 87 17.80 -6.90 12.32
CA HIS A 87 16.88 -8.01 12.55
C HIS A 87 16.29 -8.59 11.25
N ALA A 88 15.80 -7.72 10.35
CA ALA A 88 15.22 -8.14 9.07
C ALA A 88 16.26 -8.73 8.12
N SER A 89 17.48 -8.20 8.11
CA SER A 89 18.57 -8.61 7.20
C SER A 89 18.93 -10.09 7.30
N PHE A 90 18.79 -10.70 8.49
CA PHE A 90 19.04 -12.13 8.67
C PHE A 90 17.97 -13.02 8.02
N VAL A 91 16.74 -12.51 7.86
CA VAL A 91 15.58 -13.30 7.40
C VAL A 91 15.35 -13.14 5.90
N ILE A 92 15.68 -11.96 5.35
CA ILE A 92 15.46 -11.61 3.94
C ILE A 92 16.04 -12.63 2.95
N PRO A 93 17.28 -13.13 3.09
CA PRO A 93 17.81 -14.12 2.16
C PRO A 93 16.94 -15.39 2.08
N ALA A 94 16.36 -15.82 3.21
CA ALA A 94 15.46 -16.96 3.24
C ALA A 94 14.10 -16.63 2.59
N ILE A 95 13.59 -15.41 2.77
CA ILE A 95 12.38 -14.93 2.08
C ILE A 95 12.59 -14.93 0.56
N GLU A 96 13.71 -14.42 0.06
CA GLU A 96 14.03 -14.43 -1.37
C GLU A 96 14.12 -15.85 -1.95
N LYS A 97 14.60 -16.83 -1.16
CA LYS A 97 14.58 -18.25 -1.57
C LYS A 97 13.17 -18.82 -1.64
N VAL A 98 12.28 -18.44 -0.72
CA VAL A 98 10.86 -18.83 -0.77
C VAL A 98 10.18 -18.22 -2.00
N ILE A 99 10.41 -16.94 -2.29
CA ILE A 99 9.90 -16.28 -3.50
C ILE A 99 10.40 -17.04 -4.74
N LYS A 100 11.73 -17.24 -4.84
CA LYS A 100 12.32 -17.97 -5.96
C LYS A 100 11.68 -19.34 -6.17
N ARG A 101 11.47 -20.10 -5.08
CA ARG A 101 10.84 -21.43 -5.15
C ARG A 101 9.43 -21.36 -5.71
N ALA A 102 8.60 -20.43 -5.23
CA ALA A 102 7.24 -20.24 -5.71
C ALA A 102 7.22 -19.83 -7.21
N VAL A 103 8.15 -18.96 -7.62
CA VAL A 103 8.29 -18.57 -9.03
C VAL A 103 8.71 -19.76 -9.91
N ASP A 104 9.75 -20.51 -9.50
CA ASP A 104 10.26 -21.68 -10.24
C ASP A 104 9.18 -22.79 -10.36
N ASP A 105 8.29 -22.92 -9.36
CA ASP A 105 7.20 -23.90 -9.33
C ASP A 105 5.88 -23.39 -9.95
N TYR A 106 5.80 -22.13 -10.38
CA TYR A 106 4.57 -21.45 -10.85
C TYR A 106 3.43 -21.39 -9.81
N ASP A 107 3.76 -21.37 -8.53
CA ASP A 107 2.81 -21.29 -7.43
C ASP A 107 2.51 -19.84 -7.04
N ASP A 108 1.22 -19.52 -6.88
CA ASP A 108 0.81 -18.27 -6.25
C ASP A 108 1.12 -18.28 -4.76
N VAL A 109 1.69 -17.20 -4.24
CA VAL A 109 2.06 -17.09 -2.82
C VAL A 109 1.77 -15.70 -2.26
N VAL A 110 1.24 -15.68 -1.03
CA VAL A 110 1.17 -14.49 -0.17
C VAL A 110 2.19 -14.67 0.95
N ILE A 111 3.13 -13.73 1.06
CA ILE A 111 4.11 -13.69 2.16
C ILE A 111 3.80 -12.45 3.00
N GLU A 112 3.64 -12.64 4.30
CA GLU A 112 3.30 -11.56 5.23
C GLU A 112 4.31 -11.46 6.37
N GLY A 113 4.60 -10.23 6.79
CA GLY A 113 5.21 -10.00 8.10
C GLY A 113 6.15 -8.82 8.17
N VAL A 114 6.73 -8.63 9.36
CA VAL A 114 7.51 -7.43 9.67
C VAL A 114 8.85 -7.38 8.96
N HIS A 115 9.40 -8.53 8.54
CA HIS A 115 10.71 -8.60 7.88
C HIS A 115 10.66 -8.17 6.40
N LEU A 116 9.48 -7.89 5.85
CA LEU A 116 9.30 -7.38 4.50
C LEU A 116 9.56 -5.88 4.47
N VAL A 117 10.85 -5.51 4.41
CA VAL A 117 11.31 -4.11 4.44
C VAL A 117 11.59 -3.62 3.02
N PRO A 118 10.90 -2.57 2.54
CA PRO A 118 11.19 -1.96 1.25
C PRO A 118 12.66 -1.54 1.12
N GLY A 119 13.25 -1.87 -0.02
CA GLY A 119 14.65 -1.60 -0.34
C GLY A 119 15.67 -2.58 0.24
N LEU A 120 15.28 -3.50 1.11
CA LEU A 120 16.14 -4.62 1.52
C LEU A 120 15.82 -5.92 0.75
N ILE A 121 14.63 -6.02 0.16
CA ILE A 121 14.23 -7.14 -0.70
C ILE A 121 14.36 -6.69 -2.15
N ASP A 122 15.10 -7.46 -2.94
CA ASP A 122 15.27 -7.19 -4.37
C ASP A 122 14.17 -7.85 -5.18
N ILE A 123 13.03 -7.16 -5.28
CA ILE A 123 11.86 -7.62 -6.02
C ILE A 123 12.07 -7.60 -7.54
N ASP A 124 13.01 -6.79 -8.04
CA ASP A 124 13.24 -6.63 -9.48
C ASP A 124 13.77 -7.92 -10.10
N LYS A 125 14.53 -8.71 -9.34
CA LYS A 125 14.98 -10.06 -9.71
C LYS A 125 13.88 -11.01 -10.18
N PHE A 126 12.62 -10.78 -9.80
CA PHE A 126 11.52 -11.70 -10.04
C PHE A 126 10.43 -11.16 -10.97
N LYS A 127 10.51 -9.88 -11.40
CA LYS A 127 9.45 -9.22 -12.19
C LYS A 127 9.24 -9.83 -13.58
N ASP A 128 10.31 -10.37 -14.17
CA ASP A 128 10.25 -10.97 -15.50
C ASP A 128 9.51 -12.32 -15.50
N ASP A 129 9.53 -13.03 -14.37
CA ASP A 129 8.96 -14.38 -14.25
C ASP A 129 7.64 -14.42 -13.45
N ALA A 130 7.37 -13.42 -12.60
CA ALA A 130 6.21 -13.38 -11.72
C ALA A 130 5.53 -12.00 -11.65
N SER A 131 4.25 -12.00 -11.27
CA SER A 131 3.51 -10.78 -10.96
C SER A 131 3.72 -10.40 -9.50
N ILE A 132 4.71 -9.54 -9.26
CA ILE A 132 5.08 -9.12 -7.91
C ILE A 132 4.21 -7.94 -7.45
N HIS A 133 3.54 -8.10 -6.31
CA HIS A 133 2.80 -7.02 -5.65
C HIS A 133 3.30 -6.87 -4.21
N PHE A 134 3.97 -5.76 -3.91
CA PHE A 134 4.46 -5.47 -2.57
C PHE A 134 3.65 -4.32 -1.97
N PHE A 135 3.13 -4.51 -0.77
CA PHE A 135 2.37 -3.52 -0.01
C PHE A 135 2.98 -3.34 1.38
N VAL A 136 2.92 -2.11 1.89
CA VAL A 136 3.09 -1.84 3.32
C VAL A 136 1.75 -1.44 3.91
N LEU A 137 1.29 -2.17 4.92
CA LEU A 137 0.10 -1.79 5.67
C LEU A 137 0.46 -0.86 6.82
N THR A 138 -0.37 0.14 7.03
CA THR A 138 -0.27 1.08 8.16
C THR A 138 -1.64 1.27 8.80
N ALA A 139 -1.66 1.94 9.94
CA ALA A 139 -2.88 2.43 10.57
C ALA A 139 -2.54 3.74 11.31
N ASN A 140 -3.56 4.55 11.58
CA ASN A 140 -3.38 5.67 12.50
C ASN A 140 -2.98 5.16 13.90
N GLU A 141 -2.35 6.03 14.69
CA GLU A 141 -1.77 5.63 15.98
C GLU A 141 -2.81 5.07 16.94
N ASP A 142 -4.00 5.67 17.01
CA ASP A 142 -5.07 5.24 17.92
C ASP A 142 -5.57 3.83 17.59
N ILE A 143 -5.88 3.55 16.31
CA ILE A 143 -6.30 2.23 15.83
C ILE A 143 -5.17 1.22 16.03
N HIS A 144 -3.92 1.60 15.73
CA HIS A 144 -2.76 0.74 15.94
C HIS A 144 -2.63 0.37 17.42
N LYS A 145 -2.72 1.35 18.32
CA LYS A 145 -2.65 1.15 19.77
C LYS A 145 -3.76 0.24 20.27
N GLU A 146 -5.00 0.49 19.85
CA GLU A 146 -6.15 -0.33 20.23
C GLU A 146 -5.95 -1.80 19.81
N ARG A 147 -5.57 -2.03 18.55
CA ARG A 147 -5.31 -3.38 18.03
C ARG A 147 -4.12 -4.06 18.72
N PHE A 148 -3.07 -3.29 19.00
CA PHE A 148 -1.88 -3.78 19.70
C PHE A 148 -2.23 -4.24 21.12
N VAL A 149 -3.00 -3.45 21.87
CA VAL A 149 -3.51 -3.81 23.21
C VAL A 149 -4.39 -5.06 23.15
N LYS A 150 -5.36 -5.10 22.23
CA LYS A 150 -6.24 -6.27 22.03
C LYS A 150 -5.44 -7.55 21.75
N ARG A 151 -4.38 -7.46 20.93
CA ARG A 151 -3.48 -8.58 20.64
C ARG A 151 -2.71 -9.02 21.88
N ALA A 152 -2.14 -8.09 22.65
CA ALA A 152 -1.39 -8.41 23.87
C ALA A 152 -2.26 -9.15 24.90
N MET A 153 -3.51 -8.72 25.08
CA MET A 153 -4.49 -9.36 25.97
C MET A 153 -4.81 -10.80 25.54
N LYS A 154 -5.03 -11.04 24.24
CA LYS A 154 -5.34 -12.39 23.70
C LYS A 154 -4.20 -13.39 23.90
N ILE A 155 -2.94 -12.94 23.80
CA ILE A 155 -1.76 -13.82 23.85
C ILE A 155 -1.32 -14.08 25.32
N LYS A 156 -2.02 -13.54 26.34
CA LYS A 156 -1.63 -13.60 27.77
C LYS A 156 -0.18 -13.15 28.02
N ARG A 157 0.40 -12.32 27.15
CA ARG A 157 1.71 -11.70 27.36
C ARG A 157 1.52 -10.50 28.28
N GLY A 158 1.70 -10.70 29.58
CA GLY A 158 1.50 -9.67 30.61
C GLY A 158 2.42 -8.45 30.50
N GLY A 159 1.98 -7.33 31.09
CA GLY A 159 2.75 -6.14 31.50
C GLY A 159 3.66 -5.50 30.44
N LYS A 160 4.87 -6.05 30.27
CA LYS A 160 5.98 -5.47 29.49
C LYS A 160 5.68 -5.32 28.00
N HIS A 161 4.79 -6.13 27.43
CA HIS A 161 4.49 -6.04 25.99
C HIS A 161 3.79 -4.73 25.61
N LEU A 162 3.07 -4.09 26.54
CA LEU A 162 2.42 -2.79 26.31
C LEU A 162 3.43 -1.63 26.29
N GLU A 163 4.58 -1.80 26.95
CA GLU A 163 5.63 -0.79 27.04
C GLU A 163 6.30 -0.55 25.67
N TYR A 164 6.27 -1.56 24.78
CA TYR A 164 6.91 -1.50 23.46
C TYR A 164 6.04 -0.91 22.33
N PHE A 165 4.90 -0.28 22.66
CA PHE A 165 4.06 0.32 21.62
C PHE A 165 4.82 1.42 20.86
N LYS A 166 5.62 2.22 21.57
CA LYS A 166 6.42 3.30 20.98
C LYS A 166 7.38 2.77 19.92
N GLU A 167 8.11 1.70 20.24
CA GLU A 167 9.06 1.06 19.33
C GLU A 167 8.35 0.45 18.12
N ASN A 168 7.18 -0.18 18.33
CA ASN A 168 6.38 -0.69 17.21
C ASN A 168 5.83 0.43 16.32
N ARG A 169 5.51 1.59 16.90
CA ARG A 169 5.10 2.77 16.12
C ARG A 169 6.25 3.32 15.31
N VAL A 170 7.45 3.42 15.90
CA VAL A 170 8.66 3.82 15.16
C VAL A 170 8.93 2.86 13.99
N ILE A 171 8.79 1.55 14.18
CA ILE A 171 8.94 0.58 13.09
C ILE A 171 7.85 0.75 12.02
N ASN A 172 6.61 1.04 12.41
CA ASN A 172 5.54 1.33 11.45
C ASN A 172 5.91 2.53 10.58
N ASP A 173 6.29 3.64 11.21
CA ASP A 173 6.64 4.87 10.51
C ASP A 173 7.88 4.67 9.62
N TYR A 174 8.85 3.91 10.10
CA TYR A 174 10.02 3.48 9.32
C TYR A 174 9.62 2.71 8.04
N LEU A 175 8.76 1.69 8.16
CA LEU A 175 8.29 0.91 7.02
C LEU A 175 7.52 1.76 6.01
N VAL A 176 6.70 2.71 6.49
CA VAL A 176 5.97 3.65 5.64
C VAL A 176 6.93 4.57 4.88
N GLU A 177 7.92 5.14 5.56
CA GLU A 177 8.93 6.01 4.96
C GLU A 177 9.71 5.27 3.86
N ARG A 178 10.18 4.05 4.17
CA ARG A 178 10.84 3.17 3.20
C ARG A 178 9.95 2.80 2.03
N ALA A 179 8.66 2.54 2.28
CA ALA A 179 7.73 2.25 1.20
C ALA A 179 7.58 3.42 0.23
N LEU A 180 7.44 4.64 0.75
CA LEU A 180 7.35 5.85 -0.05
C LEU A 180 8.65 6.10 -0.85
N GLU A 181 9.81 5.91 -0.23
CA GLU A 181 11.12 6.06 -0.86
C GLU A 181 11.31 5.10 -2.05
N TYR A 182 10.83 3.86 -1.94
CA TYR A 182 10.97 2.82 -2.97
C TYR A 182 9.73 2.69 -3.88
N GLY A 183 8.76 3.60 -3.77
CA GLY A 183 7.54 3.58 -4.59
C GLY A 183 6.63 2.37 -4.33
N ILE A 184 6.71 1.76 -3.15
CA ILE A 184 5.86 0.66 -2.70
C ILE A 184 4.54 1.24 -2.16
N PRO A 185 3.37 0.77 -2.61
CA PRO A 185 2.09 1.25 -2.11
C PRO A 185 1.91 1.07 -0.60
N VAL A 186 1.47 2.13 0.07
CA VAL A 186 1.13 2.14 1.50
C VAL A 186 -0.39 2.12 1.63
N ILE A 187 -0.95 1.09 2.27
CA ILE A 187 -2.40 0.96 2.43
C ILE A 187 -2.78 1.16 3.90
N ASN A 188 -3.58 2.19 4.18
CA ASN A 188 -4.14 2.42 5.50
C ASN A 188 -5.25 1.41 5.82
N ASN A 189 -4.99 0.54 6.79
CA ASN A 189 -5.89 -0.54 7.19
C ASN A 189 -6.89 -0.06 8.24
N GLU A 190 -7.94 0.63 7.83
CA GLU A 190 -9.02 1.06 8.73
C GLU A 190 -10.11 -0.02 8.86
N LYS A 191 -10.61 -0.47 7.71
CA LYS A 191 -11.60 -1.55 7.57
C LYS A 191 -11.07 -2.61 6.61
N ILE A 192 -11.35 -3.87 6.91
CA ILE A 192 -10.88 -5.02 6.12
C ILE A 192 -11.36 -4.91 4.67
N ASP A 193 -12.66 -4.75 4.44
CA ASP A 193 -13.25 -4.69 3.10
C ASP A 193 -12.64 -3.56 2.23
N CYS A 194 -12.56 -2.33 2.77
CA CYS A 194 -11.95 -1.21 2.07
C CYS A 194 -10.48 -1.46 1.73
N THR A 195 -9.73 -2.06 2.66
CA THR A 195 -8.31 -2.40 2.46
C THR A 195 -8.14 -3.42 1.34
N LEU A 196 -8.95 -4.49 1.36
CA LEU A 196 -8.94 -5.52 0.33
C LEU A 196 -9.28 -4.96 -1.04
N LYS A 197 -10.35 -4.16 -1.14
CA LYS A 197 -10.74 -3.51 -2.40
C LYS A 197 -9.58 -2.71 -3.00
N ARG A 198 -8.91 -1.87 -2.21
CA ARG A 198 -7.75 -1.09 -2.67
C ARG A 198 -6.60 -1.96 -3.14
N MET A 199 -6.26 -3.01 -2.38
CA MET A 199 -5.21 -3.96 -2.77
C MET A 199 -5.57 -4.69 -4.07
N LEU A 200 -6.81 -5.16 -4.21
CA LEU A 200 -7.30 -5.82 -5.42
C LEU A 200 -7.29 -4.89 -6.64
N THR A 201 -7.65 -3.62 -6.47
CA THR A 201 -7.57 -2.62 -7.54
C THR A 201 -6.12 -2.45 -8.05
N LEU A 202 -5.13 -2.54 -7.17
CA LEU A 202 -3.70 -2.50 -7.53
C LEU A 202 -3.19 -3.83 -8.11
N ILE A 203 -3.79 -4.96 -7.74
CA ILE A 203 -3.38 -6.30 -8.22
C ILE A 203 -3.98 -6.62 -9.59
N ARG A 204 -5.30 -6.46 -9.74
CA ARG A 204 -6.06 -6.90 -10.92
C ARG A 204 -5.99 -5.89 -12.08
N GLU A 205 -5.75 -4.61 -11.78
CA GLU A 205 -5.70 -3.52 -12.78
C GLU A 205 -6.86 -3.51 -13.79
N ILE A 206 -8.07 -3.81 -13.32
CA ILE A 206 -9.29 -3.74 -14.12
C ILE A 206 -9.65 -2.27 -14.30
N CYS A 207 -9.25 -1.69 -15.42
CA CYS A 207 -9.28 -0.25 -15.65
C CYS A 207 -10.04 0.14 -16.93
N ARG A 208 -10.67 1.32 -16.91
CA ARG A 208 -11.32 1.95 -18.06
C ARG A 208 -10.84 3.39 -18.19
N VAL A 209 -10.61 3.83 -19.43
CA VAL A 209 -10.37 5.25 -19.73
C VAL A 209 -11.70 5.87 -20.10
N MET A 210 -12.04 6.98 -19.45
CA MET A 210 -13.30 7.68 -19.68
C MET A 210 -13.09 9.18 -19.72
N LEU A 211 -13.99 9.89 -20.41
CA LEU A 211 -14.03 11.34 -20.43
C LEU A 211 -14.93 11.83 -19.29
N PHE A 212 -14.40 12.78 -18.54
CA PHE A 212 -15.05 13.44 -17.42
C PHE A 212 -15.28 14.90 -17.78
N LYS A 213 -16.40 15.47 -17.34
CA LYS A 213 -16.69 16.90 -17.42
C LYS A 213 -17.21 17.40 -16.08
N HIS A 214 -16.34 18.07 -15.33
CA HIS A 214 -16.67 18.68 -14.06
C HIS A 214 -15.67 19.78 -13.69
N THR A 215 -16.05 20.64 -12.77
CA THR A 215 -15.15 21.68 -12.24
C THR A 215 -14.27 21.14 -11.12
N VAL A 216 -13.31 21.95 -10.68
CA VAL A 216 -12.45 21.65 -9.52
C VAL A 216 -13.25 21.52 -8.22
N ASP A 217 -14.38 22.22 -8.10
CA ASP A 217 -15.24 22.14 -6.91
C ASP A 217 -15.92 20.79 -6.74
N GLN A 218 -16.08 20.03 -7.82
CA GLN A 218 -16.73 18.72 -7.81
C GLN A 218 -15.75 17.55 -7.60
N LEU A 219 -14.46 17.83 -7.39
CA LEU A 219 -13.44 16.80 -7.17
C LEU A 219 -13.75 15.92 -5.95
N GLU A 220 -14.31 16.50 -4.89
CA GLU A 220 -14.63 15.74 -3.68
C GLU A 220 -15.67 14.67 -3.97
N GLU A 221 -16.77 15.03 -4.62
CA GLU A 221 -17.84 14.10 -4.99
C GLU A 221 -17.34 13.01 -5.95
N GLU A 222 -16.52 13.35 -6.94
CA GLU A 222 -15.90 12.38 -7.85
C GLU A 222 -15.04 11.37 -7.09
N THR A 223 -14.15 11.86 -6.22
CA THR A 223 -13.26 10.99 -5.44
C THR A 223 -13.99 10.15 -4.42
N ASP A 224 -15.07 10.65 -3.83
CA ASP A 224 -15.91 9.90 -2.90
C ASP A 224 -16.60 8.71 -3.62
N ILE A 225 -17.09 8.91 -4.85
CA ILE A 225 -17.65 7.82 -5.65
C ILE A 225 -16.55 6.81 -5.96
N ILE A 226 -15.45 7.24 -6.59
CA ILE A 226 -14.42 6.32 -7.09
C ILE A 226 -13.73 5.59 -5.95
N LEU A 227 -13.25 6.31 -4.93
CA LEU A 227 -12.36 5.78 -3.90
C LEU A 227 -13.14 5.25 -2.68
N ASP A 228 -14.06 6.04 -2.13
CA ASP A 228 -14.75 5.67 -0.88
C ASP A 228 -15.85 4.62 -1.10
N LYS A 229 -16.69 4.80 -2.13
CA LYS A 229 -17.80 3.88 -2.38
C LYS A 229 -17.34 2.57 -3.02
N TYR A 230 -16.51 2.65 -4.07
CA TYR A 230 -16.13 1.48 -4.86
C TYR A 230 -14.72 0.93 -4.57
N GLY A 231 -13.89 1.62 -3.79
CA GLY A 231 -12.51 1.20 -3.53
C GLY A 231 -11.65 1.21 -4.79
N GLY A 232 -11.99 2.08 -5.74
CA GLY A 232 -11.31 2.26 -7.00
C GLY A 232 -10.00 3.04 -6.87
N ARG A 233 -9.41 3.34 -8.02
CA ARG A 233 -8.14 4.08 -8.16
C ARG A 233 -8.20 4.98 -9.38
N ILE A 234 -7.69 6.20 -9.25
CA ILE A 234 -7.46 7.11 -10.37
C ILE A 234 -5.98 7.02 -10.74
N VAL A 235 -5.67 6.45 -11.91
CA VAL A 235 -4.28 6.20 -12.33
C VAL A 235 -3.64 7.45 -12.90
N ASP A 236 -4.32 8.07 -13.84
CA ASP A 236 -3.84 9.25 -14.54
C ASP A 236 -4.99 10.16 -14.98
N VAL A 237 -4.63 11.42 -15.20
CA VAL A 237 -5.50 12.47 -15.72
C VAL A 237 -4.85 13.05 -16.97
N SER A 238 -5.61 13.19 -18.06
CA SER A 238 -5.12 13.80 -19.29
C SER A 238 -6.01 14.97 -19.72
N TYR A 239 -5.39 16.13 -19.95
CA TYR A 239 -6.06 17.38 -20.34
C TYR A 239 -5.83 17.65 -21.83
N PHE A 240 -6.91 17.93 -22.56
CA PHE A 240 -6.87 18.21 -23.99
C PHE A 240 -6.77 19.73 -24.20
N LEU A 241 -5.56 20.23 -24.47
CA LEU A 241 -5.31 21.67 -24.60
C LEU A 241 -5.39 22.10 -26.08
N PRO A 242 -6.12 23.19 -26.41
CA PRO A 242 -6.18 23.72 -27.77
C PRO A 242 -4.79 24.03 -28.33
N GLY A 243 -4.55 23.63 -29.58
CA GLY A 243 -3.27 23.85 -30.27
C GLY A 243 -2.18 22.80 -30.00
N PHE A 244 -2.43 21.81 -29.13
CA PHE A 244 -1.52 20.69 -28.88
C PHE A 244 -2.03 19.41 -29.53
N GLY A 245 -1.13 18.65 -30.17
CA GLY A 245 -1.46 17.35 -30.78
C GLY A 245 -1.54 16.19 -29.79
N GLU A 246 -0.96 16.35 -28.60
CA GLU A 246 -0.99 15.37 -27.52
C GLU A 246 -1.54 16.00 -26.24
N PRO A 247 -2.31 15.24 -25.42
CA PRO A 247 -2.85 15.76 -24.18
C PRO A 247 -1.78 15.89 -23.10
N LEU A 248 -1.93 16.87 -22.22
CA LEU A 248 -1.10 17.00 -21.02
C LEU A 248 -1.49 15.89 -20.04
N LYS A 249 -0.63 14.87 -19.93
CA LYS A 249 -0.86 13.71 -19.06
C LYS A 249 -0.16 13.86 -17.71
N ARG A 250 -0.90 13.67 -16.62
CA ARG A 250 -0.39 13.65 -15.24
C ARG A 250 -0.67 12.28 -14.61
N LYS A 251 0.38 11.59 -14.19
CA LYS A 251 0.25 10.39 -13.35
C LYS A 251 -0.07 10.83 -11.93
N VAL A 252 -1.26 10.50 -11.44
CA VAL A 252 -1.73 10.90 -10.10
C VAL A 252 -1.73 9.72 -9.14
N ASN A 253 -2.08 8.52 -9.61
CA ASN A 253 -2.09 7.28 -8.86
C ASN A 253 -2.76 7.37 -7.47
N VAL A 254 -3.97 7.90 -7.41
CA VAL A 254 -4.73 8.11 -6.16
C VAL A 254 -5.59 6.88 -5.86
N TYR A 255 -5.38 6.27 -4.70
CA TYR A 255 -6.13 5.10 -4.21
C TYR A 255 -6.49 5.19 -2.71
N ASP A 256 -5.97 6.19 -1.98
CA ASP A 256 -6.33 6.44 -0.59
C ASP A 256 -7.27 7.65 -0.48
N PRO A 257 -8.55 7.46 -0.10
CA PRO A 257 -9.48 8.54 0.19
C PRO A 257 -8.99 9.54 1.23
N VAL A 258 -8.19 9.11 2.22
CA VAL A 258 -7.65 10.03 3.23
C VAL A 258 -6.66 11.00 2.58
N GLU A 259 -5.83 10.50 1.68
CA GLU A 259 -4.90 11.33 0.90
C GLU A 259 -5.65 12.27 -0.05
N ALA A 260 -6.67 11.76 -0.75
CA ALA A 260 -7.51 12.55 -1.63
C ALA A 260 -8.19 13.73 -0.88
N LYS A 261 -8.83 13.45 0.26
CA LYS A 261 -9.45 14.48 1.12
C LYS A 261 -8.45 15.49 1.64
N ARG A 262 -7.25 15.04 2.03
CA ARG A 262 -6.16 15.94 2.45
C ARG A 262 -5.72 16.85 1.31
N PHE A 263 -5.58 16.33 0.09
CA PHE A 263 -5.25 17.12 -1.09
C PHE A 263 -6.30 18.19 -1.37
N ILE A 264 -7.59 17.82 -1.39
CA ILE A 264 -8.71 18.73 -1.63
C ILE A 264 -8.76 19.82 -0.55
N THR A 265 -8.59 19.43 0.73
CA THR A 265 -8.53 20.39 1.84
C THR A 265 -7.38 21.39 1.68
N GLN A 266 -6.19 20.92 1.28
CA GLN A 266 -5.05 21.80 1.03
C GLN A 266 -5.24 22.70 -0.19
N LEU A 267 -5.90 22.19 -1.24
CA LEU A 267 -6.23 22.94 -2.44
C LEU A 267 -7.18 24.10 -2.09
N ASN A 268 -8.24 23.83 -1.33
CA ASN A 268 -9.20 24.85 -0.88
C ASN A 268 -8.59 25.90 0.05
N LYS A 269 -7.57 25.52 0.84
CA LYS A 269 -6.82 26.47 1.69
C LYS A 269 -5.83 27.35 0.93
N ASN A 270 -5.52 27.05 -0.33
CA ASN A 270 -4.57 27.80 -1.15
C ASN A 270 -5.25 28.35 -2.41
N PRO A 271 -5.83 29.57 -2.35
CA PRO A 271 -6.61 30.15 -3.45
C PRO A 271 -5.83 30.26 -4.77
N LYS A 272 -4.51 30.54 -4.69
CA LYS A 272 -3.66 30.62 -5.88
C LYS A 272 -3.56 29.26 -6.57
N ARG A 273 -3.24 28.21 -5.81
CA ARG A 273 -3.11 26.85 -6.34
C ARG A 273 -4.43 26.32 -6.91
N LYS A 274 -5.56 26.64 -6.26
CA LYS A 274 -6.90 26.30 -6.75
C LYS A 274 -7.18 26.99 -8.09
N LYS A 275 -6.94 28.30 -8.18
CA LYS A 275 -7.11 29.07 -9.42
C LYS A 275 -6.24 28.57 -10.57
N ASP A 276 -5.00 28.15 -10.29
CA ASP A 276 -4.11 27.57 -11.29
C ASP A 276 -4.68 26.25 -11.86
N LEU A 277 -5.27 25.41 -11.01
CA LEU A 277 -5.92 24.16 -11.43
C LEU A 277 -7.23 24.42 -12.20
N GLU A 278 -8.04 25.37 -11.75
CA GLU A 278 -9.24 25.82 -12.46
C GLU A 278 -8.89 26.36 -13.84
N GLY A 279 -7.80 27.13 -13.95
CA GLY A 279 -7.28 27.59 -15.23
C GLY A 279 -6.97 26.43 -16.19
N LEU A 280 -6.32 25.38 -15.68
CA LEU A 280 -6.03 24.17 -16.47
C LEU A 280 -7.31 23.46 -16.93
N TYR A 281 -8.30 23.32 -16.04
CA TYR A 281 -9.59 22.70 -16.37
C TYR A 281 -10.33 23.51 -17.43
N ASN A 282 -10.37 24.84 -17.28
CA ASN A 282 -11.04 25.73 -18.22
C ASN A 282 -10.39 25.73 -19.62
N LEU A 283 -9.08 25.52 -19.72
CA LEU A 283 -8.40 25.39 -21.01
C LEU A 283 -8.85 24.17 -21.81
N SER A 284 -9.40 23.14 -21.15
CA SER A 284 -9.96 21.96 -21.80
C SER A 284 -11.49 21.89 -21.71
N ASP A 285 -12.17 23.03 -21.56
CA ASP A 285 -13.63 23.14 -21.39
C ASP A 285 -14.18 22.29 -20.23
N ASN A 286 -13.38 22.12 -19.18
CA ASN A 286 -13.58 21.20 -18.05
C ASN A 286 -13.65 19.71 -18.46
N VAL A 287 -13.34 19.38 -19.72
CA VAL A 287 -13.30 18.01 -20.24
C VAL A 287 -11.89 17.45 -20.13
N HIS A 288 -11.77 16.29 -19.50
CA HIS A 288 -10.49 15.61 -19.28
C HIS A 288 -10.71 14.11 -19.19
N SER A 289 -9.69 13.29 -19.47
CA SER A 289 -9.84 11.83 -19.37
C SER A 289 -9.20 11.28 -18.11
N HIS A 290 -9.89 10.38 -17.41
CA HIS A 290 -9.31 9.60 -16.32
C HIS A 290 -9.16 8.14 -16.74
N LYS A 291 -8.02 7.53 -16.38
CA LYS A 291 -7.93 6.08 -16.29
C LYS A 291 -8.30 5.67 -14.87
N ILE A 292 -9.50 5.11 -14.69
CA ILE A 292 -10.00 4.62 -13.40
C ILE A 292 -9.90 3.10 -13.35
N CYS A 293 -9.63 2.54 -12.17
CA CYS A 293 -9.60 1.09 -11.94
C CYS A 293 -10.49 0.70 -10.76
N ALA A 294 -10.94 -0.56 -10.74
CA ALA A 294 -11.78 -1.10 -9.68
C ALA A 294 -11.30 -2.48 -9.20
N PRO A 295 -11.81 -2.97 -8.05
CA PRO A 295 -11.43 -4.28 -7.50
C PRO A 295 -11.90 -5.47 -8.35
N ASN A 296 -13.00 -5.31 -9.09
CA ASN A 296 -13.58 -6.32 -9.98
C ASN A 296 -14.45 -5.64 -11.06
N GLU A 297 -14.84 -6.41 -12.08
CA GLU A 297 -15.66 -5.92 -13.22
C GLU A 297 -17.03 -5.40 -12.80
N GLU A 298 -17.68 -6.05 -11.83
CA GLU A 298 -18.98 -5.60 -11.30
C GLU A 298 -18.86 -4.20 -10.67
N SER A 299 -17.87 -4.01 -9.80
CA SER A 299 -17.58 -2.72 -9.16
C SER A 299 -17.22 -1.66 -10.20
N LEU A 300 -16.47 -2.01 -11.25
CA LEU A 300 -16.16 -1.07 -12.34
C LEU A 300 -17.43 -0.62 -13.06
N ASN A 301 -18.32 -1.56 -13.41
CA ASN A 301 -19.54 -1.23 -14.14
C ASN A 301 -20.53 -0.42 -13.30
N GLU A 302 -20.71 -0.77 -12.02
CA GLU A 302 -21.57 0.00 -11.11
C GLU A 302 -20.97 1.39 -10.82
N MET A 303 -19.65 1.49 -10.64
CA MET A 303 -18.97 2.78 -10.50
C MET A 303 -19.20 3.68 -11.71
N VAL A 304 -19.10 3.12 -12.92
CA VAL A 304 -19.37 3.88 -14.16
C VAL A 304 -20.82 4.37 -14.21
N LYS A 305 -21.80 3.53 -13.87
CA LYS A 305 -23.22 3.94 -13.85
C LYS A 305 -23.48 5.07 -12.86
N ASP A 306 -22.87 5.02 -11.68
CA ASP A 306 -22.98 6.06 -10.67
C ASP A 306 -22.36 7.38 -11.15
N LEU A 307 -21.19 7.32 -11.79
CA LEU A 307 -20.55 8.50 -12.37
C LEU A 307 -21.38 9.11 -13.51
N GLU A 308 -22.02 8.28 -14.33
CA GLU A 308 -22.97 8.73 -15.35
C GLU A 308 -24.21 9.39 -14.73
N ALA A 309 -24.79 8.77 -13.70
CA ALA A 309 -25.96 9.29 -13.00
C ALA A 309 -25.68 10.62 -12.27
N SER A 310 -24.48 10.79 -11.71
CA SER A 310 -24.01 12.04 -11.12
C SER A 310 -23.57 13.09 -12.16
N GLY A 311 -23.63 12.77 -13.46
CA GLY A 311 -23.33 13.71 -14.55
C GLY A 311 -21.85 13.99 -14.77
N PHE A 312 -20.95 13.15 -14.22
CA PHE A 312 -19.50 13.31 -14.40
C PHE A 312 -19.02 12.86 -15.77
N ILE A 313 -19.67 11.86 -16.38
CA ILE A 313 -19.21 11.27 -17.64
C ILE A 313 -19.63 12.13 -18.83
N PHE A 314 -18.65 12.47 -19.66
CA PHE A 314 -18.85 13.19 -20.90
C PHE A 314 -18.94 12.24 -22.09
N GLN A 315 -20.11 12.18 -22.73
CA GLN A 315 -20.31 11.49 -24.00
C GLN A 315 -20.17 12.50 -25.15
N ARG A 316 -19.29 12.23 -26.12
CA ARG A 316 -19.20 13.06 -27.34
C ARG A 316 -20.48 12.86 -28.16
N GLU A 317 -21.04 13.92 -28.72
CA GLU A 317 -22.31 13.88 -29.47
C GLU A 317 -22.30 12.88 -30.65
N ASP A 318 -21.12 12.49 -31.15
CA ASP A 318 -20.97 11.51 -32.24
C ASP A 318 -21.24 10.04 -31.83
N GLU A 319 -21.27 9.72 -30.52
CA GLU A 319 -21.55 8.37 -30.03
C GLU A 319 -23.03 8.11 -29.74
N LYS A 320 -23.89 9.14 -29.72
CA LYS A 320 -25.35 8.96 -29.56
C LYS A 320 -26.06 8.50 -30.82
N ASN A 321 -25.38 8.50 -31.98
CA ASN A 321 -25.93 8.15 -33.28
C ASN A 321 -25.34 6.87 -33.90
N ARG A 322 -24.79 5.95 -33.08
CA ARG A 322 -24.34 4.63 -33.55
C ARG A 322 -25.00 3.49 -32.82
#